data_AF-A0A4Y2P061-F1
#
_entry.id   AF-A0A4Y2P061-F1
#
_cell.length_a   1.000
_cell.length_b   1.000
_cell.length_c   1.000
_cell.angle_alpha   90.00
_cell.angle_beta   90.00
_cell.angle_gamma   90.00
#
_symmetry.space_group_name_H-M   'P 1'
#
loop_
_entity.id
_entity.type
_entity.pdbx_description
1 polymer ?
#
loop_
_entity_poly.entity_id
_entity_poly.type
_entity_poly.pdbx_seq_one_letter_code
_entity_poly.pdbx_strand_id
1 'polypeptide(L)'
;MSIFAGARKCDLKILAEKLGETVKDSHKLKDLKKIILASKEYDEESAKEWMNTIINERKEREENERRNEEIQIAEQKRQEEIAERRLFCAWRDITIHLDWFVTLICFM
;
A
#
# COMPACT_ATOMS: atom_id res chain seq x y z
N MET A 1 10.79 13.25 29.82
CA MET A 1 11.14 12.58 28.56
C MET A 1 10.03 12.85 27.54
N SER A 2 10.34 13.12 26.27
CA SER A 2 9.31 13.44 25.25
C SER A 2 9.03 12.21 24.37
N ILE A 3 8.14 11.34 24.86
CA ILE A 3 7.65 10.13 24.14
C ILE A 3 7.06 10.47 22.76
N PHE A 4 6.63 11.72 22.57
CA PHE A 4 6.03 12.22 21.33
C PHE A 4 7.00 12.92 20.36
N ALA A 5 8.31 12.67 20.45
CA ALA A 5 9.30 13.32 19.59
C ALA A 5 9.16 12.96 18.10
N GLY A 6 8.60 11.78 17.78
CA GLY A 6 8.35 11.30 16.41
C GLY A 6 6.88 11.17 16.01
N ALA A 7 5.96 11.69 16.83
CA ALA A 7 4.52 11.54 16.61
C ALA A 7 3.99 12.48 15.54
N ARG A 8 3.25 11.95 14.54
CA ARG A 8 2.53 12.78 13.57
C ARG A 8 1.25 13.33 14.20
N LYS A 9 0.69 14.38 13.60
CA LYS A 9 -0.59 14.96 14.07
C LYS A 9 -1.73 13.93 14.07
N CYS A 10 -1.76 13.03 13.08
CA CYS A 10 -2.75 11.95 12.99
C CYS A 10 -2.60 10.94 14.13
N ASP A 11 -1.36 10.55 14.45
CA ASP A 11 -1.07 9.60 15.54
C ASP A 11 -1.55 10.14 16.90
N LEU A 12 -1.30 11.44 17.15
CA LEU A 12 -1.76 12.12 18.38
C LEU A 12 -3.29 12.27 18.44
N LYS A 13 -3.96 12.40 17.30
CA LYS A 13 -5.42 12.44 17.23
C LYS A 13 -6.01 11.09 17.65
N ILE A 14 -5.48 9.99 17.11
CA ILE A 14 -5.90 8.62 17.47
C ILE A 14 -5.69 8.37 18.97
N LEU A 15 -4.54 8.80 19.51
CA LEU A 15 -4.25 8.68 20.94
C LEU A 15 -5.26 9.43 21.81
N ALA A 16 -5.57 10.67 21.46
CA ALA A 16 -6.52 11.47 22.22
C ALA A 16 -7.96 10.94 22.12
N GLU A 17 -8.38 10.46 20.95
CA GLU A 17 -9.67 9.77 20.79
C GLU A 17 -9.76 8.51 21.65
N LYS A 18 -8.67 7.72 21.75
CA LYS A 18 -8.61 6.55 22.63
C LYS A 18 -8.66 6.89 24.12
N LEU A 19 -8.13 8.05 24.50
CA LEU A 19 -8.23 8.60 25.86
C LEU A 19 -9.60 9.24 26.13
N GLY A 20 -10.55 9.17 25.19
CA GLY A 20 -11.90 9.72 25.35
C GLY A 20 -11.99 11.25 25.20
N GLU A 21 -10.90 11.90 24.78
CA GLU A 21 -10.83 13.35 24.63
C GLU A 21 -11.29 13.77 23.23
N THR A 22 -12.15 14.79 23.16
CA THR A 22 -12.66 15.30 21.89
C THR A 22 -11.62 16.17 21.19
N VAL A 23 -10.99 15.64 20.14
CA VAL A 23 -10.03 16.39 19.33
C VAL A 23 -10.68 16.93 18.06
N LYS A 24 -10.65 18.26 17.91
CA LYS A 24 -10.95 18.91 16.63
C LYS A 24 -9.72 18.95 15.74
N ASP A 25 -9.91 18.75 14.43
CA ASP A 25 -8.86 18.77 13.41
C ASP A 25 -8.08 20.10 13.33
N SER A 26 -8.67 21.19 13.82
CA SER A 26 -8.03 22.50 13.86
C SER A 26 -6.94 22.63 14.94
N HIS A 27 -6.88 21.72 15.91
CA HIS A 27 -5.89 21.82 16.99
C HIS A 27 -4.47 21.67 16.46
N LYS A 28 -3.56 22.50 17.00
CA LYS A 28 -2.14 22.36 16.70
C LYS A 28 -1.58 21.15 17.45
N LEU A 29 -0.49 20.60 16.92
CA LEU A 29 0.21 19.47 17.54
C LEU A 29 0.64 19.75 19.00
N LYS A 30 0.95 21.02 19.30
CA LYS A 30 1.26 21.46 20.67
C LYS A 30 0.07 21.36 21.61
N ASP A 31 -1.12 21.71 21.14
CA ASP A 31 -2.35 21.70 21.94
C ASP A 31 -2.79 20.26 22.19
N LEU A 32 -2.66 19.40 21.19
CA LEU A 32 -2.90 17.95 21.32
C LEU A 32 -2.02 17.30 22.39
N LYS A 33 -0.72 17.62 22.39
CA LYS A 33 0.20 17.15 23.42
C LYS A 33 -0.22 17.60 24.81
N LYS A 34 -0.70 18.84 24.95
CA LYS A 34 -1.19 19.36 26.23
C LYS A 34 -2.47 18.66 26.69
N ILE A 35 -3.41 18.40 25.78
CA ILE A 35 -4.66 17.69 26.08
C ILE A 35 -4.35 16.27 26.58
N ILE A 36 -3.48 15.55 25.87
CA ILE A 36 -3.08 14.18 26.25
C ILE A 36 -2.41 14.16 27.63
N LEU A 37 -1.46 15.08 27.87
CA LEU A 37 -0.77 15.20 29.16
C LEU A 37 -1.68 15.66 30.30
N ALA A 38 -2.79 16.35 30.00
CA ALA A 38 -3.75 16.83 30.98
C ALA A 38 -4.82 15.77 31.34
N SER A 39 -4.92 14.68 30.58
CA SER A 39 -5.90 13.62 30.86
C SER A 39 -5.55 12.87 32.14
N LYS A 40 -6.55 12.64 33.00
CA LYS A 40 -6.39 11.99 34.32
C LYS A 40 -5.99 10.51 34.24
N GLU A 41 -6.24 9.88 33.10
CA GLU A 41 -5.97 8.45 32.85
C GLU A 41 -4.66 8.25 32.06
N TYR A 42 -3.86 9.30 31.86
CA TYR A 42 -2.59 9.19 31.17
C TYR A 42 -1.56 8.41 32.00
N ASP A 43 -1.39 7.13 31.66
CA ASP A 43 -0.28 6.31 32.13
C ASP A 43 0.86 6.31 31.11
N GLU A 44 2.10 6.53 31.59
CA GLU A 44 3.28 6.70 30.75
C GLU A 44 3.67 5.39 30.05
N GLU A 45 3.42 4.24 30.70
CA GLU A 45 3.68 2.90 30.16
C GLU A 45 2.66 2.54 29.07
N SER A 46 1.38 2.76 29.34
CA SER A 46 0.29 2.59 28.37
C SER A 46 0.48 3.47 27.14
N ALA A 47 0.82 4.75 27.32
CA ALA A 47 1.07 5.67 26.20
C ALA A 47 2.25 5.21 25.31
N LYS A 48 3.26 4.58 25.91
CA LYS A 48 4.40 4.02 25.19
C LYS A 48 4.01 2.79 24.38
N GLU A 49 3.20 1.89 24.94
CA GLU A 49 2.64 0.75 24.18
C GLU A 49 1.80 1.23 23.00
N TRP A 50 0.89 2.19 23.22
CA TRP A 50 0.07 2.75 22.16
C TRP A 50 0.92 3.40 21.06
N MET A 51 1.98 4.13 21.42
CA MET A 51 2.90 4.70 20.44
C MET A 51 3.61 3.61 19.63
N ASN A 52 4.04 2.52 20.28
CA ASN A 52 4.65 1.39 19.59
C ASN A 52 3.67 0.71 18.63
N THR A 53 2.40 0.52 19.02
CA THR A 53 1.36 -0.01 18.13
C THR A 53 1.17 0.88 16.90
N ILE A 54 1.06 2.20 17.08
CA ILE A 54 0.90 3.15 15.95
C ILE A 54 2.13 3.19 15.05
N ILE A 55 3.34 3.03 15.61
CA ILE A 55 4.57 2.91 14.80
C ILE A 55 4.57 1.58 14.03
N ASN A 56 4.13 0.48 14.66
CA ASN A 56 4.08 -0.83 14.01
C ASN A 56 3.05 -0.88 12.89
N GLU A 57 1.84 -0.36 13.10
CA GLU A 57 0.79 -0.27 12.07
C GLU A 57 1.26 0.52 10.84
N ARG A 58 2.07 1.57 11.04
CA ARG A 58 2.66 2.33 9.93
C ARG A 58 3.67 1.50 9.14
N LYS A 59 4.57 0.81 9.84
CA LYS A 59 5.54 -0.09 9.21
C LYS A 59 4.85 -1.21 8.45
N GLU A 60 3.83 -1.83 9.03
CA GLU A 60 3.06 -2.89 8.36
C GLU A 60 2.34 -2.39 7.11
N ARG A 61 1.81 -1.16 7.12
CA ARG A 61 1.19 -0.57 5.95
C ARG A 61 2.21 -0.33 4.83
N GLU A 62 3.36 0.27 5.15
CA GLU A 62 4.44 0.50 4.19
C GLU A 62 5.00 -0.83 3.63
N GLU A 63 5.06 -1.87 4.45
CA GLU A 63 5.48 -3.21 4.00
C GLU A 63 4.42 -3.89 3.14
N ASN A 64 3.14 -3.76 3.47
CA ASN A 64 2.04 -4.26 2.65
C ASN A 64 1.97 -3.54 1.31
N GLU A 65 2.18 -2.23 1.27
CA GLU A 65 2.23 -1.46 0.02
C GLU A 65 3.35 -1.98 -0.88
N ARG A 66 4.58 -2.15 -0.35
CA ARG A 66 5.69 -2.74 -1.13
C ARG A 66 5.39 -4.14 -1.64
N ARG A 67 4.84 -5.03 -0.79
CA ARG A 67 4.46 -6.39 -1.24
C ARG A 67 3.39 -6.35 -2.31
N ASN A 68 2.41 -5.46 -2.18
CA ASN A 68 1.33 -5.32 -3.16
C ASN A 68 1.85 -4.78 -4.49
N GLU A 69 2.79 -3.83 -4.46
CA GLU A 69 3.48 -3.33 -5.66
C GLU A 69 4.26 -4.46 -6.36
N GLU A 70 5.02 -5.27 -5.62
CA GLU A 70 5.73 -6.43 -6.17
C GLU A 70 4.78 -7.45 -6.82
N ILE A 71 3.64 -7.72 -6.19
CA ILE A 71 2.60 -8.61 -6.74
C ILE A 71 1.99 -8.03 -8.01
N GLN A 72 1.67 -6.73 -8.03
CA GLN A 72 1.12 -6.08 -9.22
C GLN A 72 2.10 -6.11 -10.40
N ILE A 73 3.38 -5.84 -10.15
CA ILE A 73 4.42 -5.91 -11.19
C ILE A 73 4.58 -7.34 -11.70
N ALA A 74 4.56 -8.35 -10.81
CA ALA A 74 4.66 -9.74 -11.20
C ALA A 74 3.46 -10.20 -12.04
N GLU A 75 2.24 -9.82 -11.65
CA GLU A 75 1.04 -10.15 -12.39
C GLU A 75 1.01 -9.43 -13.75
N GLN A 76 1.43 -8.17 -13.82
CA GLN A 76 1.52 -7.44 -15.09
C GLN A 76 2.48 -8.14 -16.07
N LYS A 77 3.68 -8.52 -15.62
CA LYS A 77 4.63 -9.28 -16.45
C LYS A 77 4.05 -10.60 -16.95
N ARG A 78 3.29 -11.30 -16.11
CA ARG A 78 2.63 -12.55 -16.49
C ARG A 78 1.57 -12.33 -17.56
N GLN A 79 0.79 -11.26 -17.46
CA GLN A 79 -0.20 -10.90 -18.47
C GLN A 79 0.47 -10.50 -19.80
N GLU A 80 1.57 -9.76 -19.76
CA GLU A 80 2.37 -9.41 -20.93
C GLU A 80 2.93 -10.66 -21.63
N GLU A 81 3.50 -11.62 -20.89
CA GLU A 81 4.01 -12.87 -21.48
C GLU A 81 2.89 -13.70 -22.13
N ILE A 82 1.71 -13.75 -21.52
CA ILE A 82 0.53 -14.42 -22.11
C ILE A 82 0.08 -13.69 -23.38
N ALA A 83 0.07 -12.35 -23.38
CA ALA A 83 -0.28 -11.56 -24.54
C ALA A 83 0.72 -11.77 -25.69
N GLU A 84 2.02 -11.78 -25.40
CA GLU A 84 3.07 -12.07 -26.38
C GLU A 84 2.93 -13.49 -26.96
N ARG A 85 2.66 -14.50 -26.14
CA ARG A 85 2.41 -15.87 -26.61
C ARG A 85 1.17 -15.94 -27.51
N ARG A 86 0.10 -15.22 -27.18
CA ARG A 86 -1.12 -15.15 -28.01
C ARG A 86 -0.83 -14.48 -29.35
N LEU A 87 -0.10 -13.36 -29.34
CA LEU A 87 0.33 -12.69 -30.56
C LEU A 87 1.19 -13.64 -31.40
N PHE A 88 2.17 -14.31 -30.79
CA PHE A 88 3.02 -15.27 -31.49
C PHE A 88 2.23 -16.42 -32.12
N CYS A 89 1.25 -16.99 -31.42
CA CYS A 89 0.34 -18.00 -31.99
C CYS A 89 -0.47 -17.45 -33.16
N ALA A 90 -1.05 -16.25 -33.03
CA ALA A 90 -1.82 -15.62 -34.10
C ALA A 90 -0.97 -15.33 -35.35
N TRP A 91 0.26 -14.84 -35.16
CA TRP A 91 1.21 -14.65 -36.26
C TRP A 91 1.55 -15.96 -36.94
N ARG A 92 1.82 -17.02 -36.17
CA ARG A 92 2.12 -18.35 -36.72
C ARG A 92 0.96 -18.90 -37.54
N ASP A 93 -0.27 -18.76 -37.06
CA ASP A 93 -1.46 -19.22 -37.76
C ASP A 93 -1.65 -18.46 -39.10
N ILE A 94 -1.41 -17.15 -39.11
CA ILE A 94 -1.44 -16.33 -40.35
C ILE A 94 -0.34 -16.78 -41.33
N THR A 95 0.89 -17.01 -40.85
CA THR A 95 2.00 -17.47 -41.70
C THR A 95 1.70 -18.82 -42.34
N ILE A 96 1.19 -19.79 -41.56
CA ILE A 96 0.81 -21.11 -42.08
C ILE A 96 -0.27 -20.97 -43.16
N HIS A 97 -1.25 -20.08 -42.95
CA HIS A 97 -2.32 -19.84 -43.90
C HIS A 97 -1.83 -19.20 -45.22
N LEU A 98 -0.83 -18.31 -45.15
CA LEU A 98 -0.17 -17.71 -46.30
C LEU A 98 0.65 -18.74 -47.09
N ASP A 99 1.43 -19.57 -46.41
CA ASP A 99 2.24 -20.63 -47.03
C ASP A 99 1.37 -21.65 -47.78
N TRP A 100 0.22 -22.02 -47.19
CA TRP A 100 -0.74 -22.90 -47.86
C TRP A 100 -1.34 -22.25 -49.12
N PHE A 101 -1.66 -20.95 -49.07
CA PHE A 101 -2.19 -20.22 -50.22
C PHE A 101 -1.18 -20.11 -51.36
N VAL A 102 0.10 -19.86 -51.06
CA VAL A 102 1.18 -19.84 -52.05
C VAL A 102 1.38 -21.23 -52.67
N THR A 103 1.34 -22.27 -51.85
CA THR A 103 1.48 -23.66 -52.33
C THR A 103 0.32 -24.05 -53.25
N LEU A 104 -0.91 -23.61 -52.93
CA LEU A 104 -2.10 -23.87 -53.73
C LEU A 104 -2.04 -23.15 -55.10
N ILE A 105 -1.55 -21.91 -55.14
CA ILE A 105 -1.36 -21.16 -56.40
C ILE A 105 -0.30 -21.84 -57.28
N CYS A 106 0.79 -22.34 -56.71
CA CYS A 106 1.85 -23.01 -57.49
C CYS A 106 1.43 -24.37 -58.09
N PHE A 107 0.32 -24.96 -57.65
CA PHE A 107 -0.19 -26.24 -58.14
C PHE A 107 -1.35 -26.10 -59.14
N MET A 108 -1.76 -24.88 -59.48
CA MET A 108 -2.80 -24.55 -60.47
C MET A 108 -2.18 -24.05 -61.77
#